data_AF-E0S5M9-F1
#
_entry.id   AF-E0S5M9-F1
#
_cell.length_a   1.000
_cell.length_b   1.000
_cell.length_c   1.000
_cell.angle_alpha   90.00
_cell.angle_beta   90.00
_cell.angle_gamma   90.00
#
_symmetry.space_group_name_H-M   'P 1'
#
loop_
_entity.id
_entity.type
_entity.pdbx_description
1 polymer ?
#
loop_
_entity_poly.entity_id
_entity_poly.type
_entity_poly.pdbx_seq_one_letter_code
_entity_poly.pdbx_strand_id
1 'polypeptide(L)'
;MEEDGPRLAKMRQAYKRAIQEILKEKEKIKEILIDPNTSAEDSFFLNSSKATNTSRGNPERDTEAISKAIENVFQDLKSRLSSIFKKKLEVNDIENKLNRLDRDVLENRTSFRDVTSKEYIKEIFESYLVDTKVKYIDYIEETKKEALERIKILKGELEKATEELRLLRERNVLFDNAYSDMITKFTEAVKNGNNR
;
A
#
# COMPACT_ATOMS: atom_id res chain seq x y z
N MET A 1 -29.59 -1.25 6.94
CA MET A 1 -29.22 -2.66 6.75
C MET A 1 -28.80 -2.77 5.29
N GLU A 2 -27.50 -2.86 5.01
CA GLU A 2 -27.05 -3.13 3.63
C GLU A 2 -27.55 -4.52 3.24
N GLU A 3 -28.20 -4.65 2.09
CA GLU A 3 -28.64 -5.94 1.56
C GLU A 3 -27.42 -6.83 1.26
N ASP A 4 -27.51 -8.12 1.60
CA ASP A 4 -26.49 -9.10 1.25
C ASP A 4 -26.26 -9.08 -0.28
N GLY A 5 -25.03 -8.84 -0.71
CA GLY A 5 -24.66 -8.92 -2.12
C GLY A 5 -24.87 -10.33 -2.70
N PRO A 6 -25.04 -10.44 -4.04
CA PRO A 6 -25.34 -11.71 -4.70
C PRO A 6 -24.31 -12.81 -4.42
N ARG A 7 -23.02 -12.48 -4.23
CA ARG A 7 -22.00 -13.50 -3.86
C ARG A 7 -22.13 -13.96 -2.42
N LEU A 8 -22.38 -13.03 -1.49
CA LEU A 8 -22.56 -13.37 -0.08
C LEU A 8 -23.79 -14.28 0.10
N ALA A 9 -24.90 -13.95 -0.57
CA ALA A 9 -26.11 -14.77 -0.58
C ALA A 9 -25.85 -16.18 -1.13
N LYS A 10 -25.15 -16.31 -2.27
CA LYS A 10 -24.76 -17.61 -2.84
C LYS A 10 -23.88 -18.43 -1.89
N MET A 11 -22.93 -17.80 -1.22
CA MET A 11 -22.05 -18.49 -0.27
C MET A 11 -22.83 -19.00 0.94
N ARG A 12 -23.72 -18.18 1.53
CA ARG A 12 -24.62 -18.59 2.62
C ARG A 12 -25.53 -19.74 2.19
N GLN A 13 -26.04 -19.70 0.97
CA GLN A 13 -26.87 -20.78 0.42
C GLN A 13 -26.07 -22.07 0.21
N ALA A 14 -24.86 -22.01 -0.35
CA ALA A 14 -23.99 -23.16 -0.52
C ALA A 14 -23.65 -23.81 0.82
N TYR A 15 -23.35 -23.00 1.84
CA TYR A 15 -23.09 -23.47 3.19
C TYR A 15 -24.31 -24.16 3.82
N LYS A 16 -25.50 -23.56 3.67
CA LYS A 16 -26.76 -24.15 4.13
C LYS A 16 -27.02 -25.52 3.49
N ARG A 17 -26.78 -25.65 2.18
CA ARG A 17 -26.91 -26.92 1.45
C ARG A 17 -25.90 -27.96 1.96
N ALA A 18 -24.64 -27.56 2.16
CA ALA A 18 -23.61 -28.47 2.70
C ALA A 18 -23.99 -29.00 4.10
N ILE A 19 -24.49 -28.14 4.99
CA ILE A 19 -25.02 -28.58 6.29
C ILE A 19 -26.19 -29.55 6.09
N GLN A 20 -27.14 -29.24 5.20
CA GLN A 20 -28.28 -30.13 4.96
C GLN A 20 -27.84 -31.51 4.48
N GLU A 21 -26.87 -31.60 3.56
CA GLU A 21 -26.30 -32.88 3.13
C GLU A 21 -25.66 -33.66 4.28
N ILE A 22 -24.87 -33.01 5.14
CA ILE A 22 -24.27 -33.65 6.33
C ILE A 22 -25.37 -34.19 7.26
N LEU A 23 -26.46 -33.44 7.42
CA LEU A 23 -27.56 -33.84 8.32
C LEU A 23 -28.52 -34.87 7.71
N LYS A 24 -28.42 -35.21 6.41
CA LYS A 24 -29.25 -36.28 5.80
C LYS A 24 -28.95 -37.67 6.37
N GLU A 25 -27.73 -37.87 6.86
CA GLU A 25 -27.33 -39.12 7.52
C GLU A 25 -28.03 -39.35 8.88
N LYS A 26 -28.82 -38.37 9.36
CA LYS A 26 -29.61 -38.48 10.59
C LYS A 26 -30.57 -39.66 10.59
N GLU A 27 -31.32 -39.86 9.50
CA GLU A 27 -32.33 -40.94 9.46
C GLU A 27 -31.64 -42.31 9.39
N LYS A 28 -30.53 -42.43 8.65
CA LYS A 28 -29.72 -43.66 8.63
C LYS A 28 -29.15 -44.01 10.01
N ILE A 29 -28.61 -43.03 10.73
CA ILE A 29 -28.09 -43.25 12.11
C ILE A 29 -29.23 -43.64 13.06
N LYS A 30 -30.41 -43.06 12.87
CA LYS A 30 -31.61 -43.41 13.64
C LYS A 30 -32.08 -44.83 13.36
N GLU A 31 -32.08 -45.26 12.10
CA GLU A 31 -32.41 -46.64 11.69
C GLU A 31 -31.42 -47.66 12.29
N ILE A 32 -30.11 -47.40 12.21
CA ILE A 32 -29.06 -48.27 12.77
C ILE A 32 -29.21 -48.45 14.30
N LEU A 33 -29.62 -47.41 15.01
CA LEU A 33 -29.74 -47.43 16.48
C LEU A 33 -31.07 -48.04 16.97
N ILE A 34 -32.12 -48.01 16.16
CA ILE A 34 -33.44 -48.60 16.50
C ILE A 34 -33.48 -50.08 16.14
N ASP A 35 -32.91 -50.47 15.00
CA ASP A 35 -32.77 -51.87 14.60
C ASP A 35 -31.35 -52.13 14.05
N PRO A 36 -30.42 -52.59 14.91
CA PRO A 36 -29.04 -52.85 14.54
C PRO A 36 -28.87 -54.04 13.57
N ASN A 37 -29.94 -54.80 13.26
CA ASN A 37 -29.89 -55.90 12.31
C ASN A 37 -30.36 -55.50 10.89
N THR A 38 -30.98 -54.33 10.71
CA THR A 38 -31.49 -53.88 9.39
C THR A 38 -30.45 -53.30 8.44
N SER A 39 -29.25 -52.96 8.92
CA SER A 39 -28.18 -52.39 8.08
C SER A 39 -26.85 -53.06 8.36
N ALA A 40 -26.68 -54.26 7.83
CA ALA A 40 -25.48 -55.09 7.97
C ALA A 40 -24.28 -54.64 7.10
N GLU A 41 -24.17 -53.36 6.74
CA GLU A 41 -23.02 -52.85 5.95
C GLU A 41 -22.12 -51.86 6.70
N ASP A 42 -22.56 -51.25 7.81
CA ASP A 42 -21.75 -50.23 8.50
C ASP A 42 -21.08 -50.76 9.79
N SER A 43 -19.87 -51.29 9.62
CA SER A 43 -19.04 -51.97 10.63
C SER A 43 -18.65 -51.10 11.84
N PHE A 44 -19.00 -49.82 11.88
CA PHE A 44 -18.53 -48.90 12.93
C PHE A 44 -19.33 -49.02 14.24
N PHE A 45 -20.62 -49.37 14.18
CA PHE A 45 -21.52 -49.37 15.36
C PHE A 45 -21.70 -50.74 16.03
N LEU A 46 -21.35 -51.84 15.34
CA LEU A 46 -21.50 -53.21 15.82
C LEU A 46 -20.54 -53.58 16.97
N ASN A 47 -19.44 -52.85 17.15
CA ASN A 47 -18.38 -53.19 18.12
C ASN A 47 -18.61 -52.62 19.54
N SER A 48 -19.75 -51.98 19.81
CA SER A 48 -20.08 -51.53 21.17
C SER A 48 -20.56 -52.71 22.01
N SER A 49 -19.67 -53.25 22.86
CA SER A 49 -19.94 -54.31 23.85
C SER A 49 -21.02 -53.97 24.89
N LYS A 50 -21.65 -52.80 24.81
CA LYS A 50 -22.82 -52.40 25.61
C LYS A 50 -24.17 -52.62 24.92
N ALA A 51 -24.21 -52.91 23.61
CA ALA A 51 -25.47 -53.07 22.88
C ALA A 51 -26.19 -54.39 23.19
N THR A 52 -25.49 -55.41 23.67
CA THR A 52 -26.04 -56.75 23.92
C THR A 52 -26.75 -56.93 25.26
N ASN A 53 -26.68 -55.96 26.18
CA ASN A 53 -27.21 -56.13 27.55
C ASN A 53 -28.49 -55.33 27.88
N THR A 54 -29.07 -54.58 26.93
CA THR A 54 -30.23 -53.70 27.21
C THR A 54 -31.59 -54.31 26.83
N SER A 55 -31.65 -55.52 26.27
CA SER A 55 -32.91 -56.13 25.84
C SER A 55 -33.69 -56.84 26.95
N ARG A 56 -34.10 -56.11 28.00
CA ARG A 56 -35.11 -56.60 28.97
C ARG A 56 -35.93 -55.50 29.67
N GLY A 57 -36.17 -54.38 28.98
CA GLY A 57 -37.08 -53.31 29.38
C GLY A 57 -37.92 -52.84 28.19
N ASN A 58 -39.09 -52.24 28.45
CA ASN A 58 -40.11 -51.87 27.44
C ASN A 58 -39.53 -51.18 26.17
N PRO A 59 -39.69 -51.77 24.97
CA PRO A 59 -39.05 -51.29 23.75
C PRO A 59 -39.53 -49.90 23.30
N GLU A 60 -40.77 -49.52 23.59
CA GLU A 60 -41.33 -48.23 23.14
C GLU A 60 -40.71 -47.01 23.82
N ARG A 61 -40.35 -47.10 25.11
CA ARG A 61 -39.76 -45.96 25.85
C ARG A 61 -38.31 -45.68 25.43
N ASP A 62 -37.58 -46.72 25.06
CA ASP A 62 -36.18 -46.58 24.66
C ASP A 62 -36.06 -46.02 23.24
N THR A 63 -36.98 -46.37 22.33
CA THR A 63 -36.99 -45.81 20.96
C THR A 63 -37.27 -44.30 20.92
N GLU A 64 -38.14 -43.80 21.80
CA GLU A 64 -38.48 -42.38 21.87
C GLU A 64 -37.35 -41.58 22.54
N ALA A 65 -36.72 -42.14 23.57
CA ALA A 65 -35.54 -41.56 24.21
C ALA A 65 -34.34 -41.48 23.24
N ILE A 66 -34.09 -42.54 22.46
CA ILE A 66 -33.04 -42.58 21.42
C ILE A 66 -33.33 -41.53 20.33
N SER A 67 -34.57 -41.47 19.85
CA SER A 67 -34.98 -40.48 18.83
C SER A 67 -34.77 -39.04 19.32
N LYS A 68 -35.12 -38.76 20.58
CA LYS A 68 -34.93 -37.44 21.20
C LYS A 68 -33.45 -37.11 21.41
N ALA A 69 -32.63 -38.09 21.79
CA ALA A 69 -31.19 -37.91 21.95
C ALA A 69 -30.51 -37.58 20.61
N ILE A 70 -30.87 -38.30 19.53
CA ILE A 70 -30.37 -38.03 18.18
C ILE A 70 -30.81 -36.64 17.72
N GLU A 71 -32.07 -36.27 17.90
CA GLU A 71 -32.56 -34.92 17.56
C GLU A 71 -31.72 -33.84 18.26
N ASN A 72 -31.45 -34.01 19.56
CA ASN A 72 -30.65 -33.06 20.34
C ASN A 72 -29.21 -32.95 19.82
N VAL A 73 -28.56 -34.07 19.48
CA VAL A 73 -27.18 -34.07 18.94
C VAL A 73 -27.13 -33.36 17.58
N PHE A 74 -28.08 -33.63 16.70
CA PHE A 74 -28.14 -33.00 15.38
C PHE A 74 -28.47 -31.50 15.46
N GLN A 75 -29.33 -31.08 16.40
CA GLN A 75 -29.60 -29.67 16.66
C GLN A 75 -28.37 -28.96 17.25
N ASP A 76 -27.66 -29.57 18.21
CA ASP A 76 -26.42 -29.01 18.76
C ASP A 76 -25.36 -28.87 17.66
N LEU A 77 -25.15 -29.91 16.84
CA LEU A 77 -24.22 -29.89 15.72
C LEU A 77 -24.55 -28.75 14.73
N LYS A 78 -25.81 -28.62 14.33
CA LYS A 78 -26.28 -27.54 13.45
C LYS A 78 -26.02 -26.15 14.04
N SER A 79 -26.26 -25.99 15.34
CA SER A 79 -26.05 -24.71 16.03
C SER A 79 -24.55 -24.35 16.08
N ARG A 80 -23.68 -25.31 16.41
CA ARG A 80 -22.22 -25.13 16.46
C ARG A 80 -21.63 -24.81 15.09
N LEU A 81 -22.02 -25.56 14.05
CA LEU A 81 -21.58 -25.30 12.67
C LEU A 81 -22.02 -23.90 12.21
N SER A 82 -23.25 -23.49 12.53
CA SER A 82 -23.74 -22.15 12.18
C SER A 82 -22.97 -21.05 12.93
N SER A 83 -22.66 -21.26 14.21
CA SER A 83 -21.88 -20.32 15.02
C SER A 83 -20.44 -20.17 14.51
N ILE A 84 -19.76 -21.28 14.22
CA ILE A 84 -18.40 -21.28 13.68
C ILE A 84 -18.34 -20.55 12.33
N PHE A 85 -19.34 -20.77 11.47
CA PHE A 85 -19.41 -20.09 10.18
C PHE A 85 -19.59 -18.58 10.31
N LYS A 86 -20.52 -18.13 11.17
CA LYS A 86 -20.70 -16.69 11.47
C LYS A 86 -19.42 -16.08 12.02
N LYS A 87 -18.76 -16.75 12.97
CA LYS A 87 -17.49 -16.28 13.53
C LYS A 87 -16.39 -16.17 12.46
N LYS A 88 -16.31 -17.12 11.52
CA LYS A 88 -15.33 -17.09 10.43
C LYS A 88 -15.64 -16.02 9.39
N LEU A 89 -16.91 -15.72 9.14
CA LEU A 89 -17.36 -14.60 8.31
C LEU A 89 -16.91 -13.27 8.90
N GLU A 90 -17.16 -13.06 10.19
CA GLU A 90 -16.82 -11.84 10.93
C GLU A 90 -15.30 -11.66 11.03
N VAL A 91 -14.55 -12.68 11.47
CA VAL A 91 -13.09 -12.59 11.66
C VAL A 91 -12.35 -12.22 10.37
N ASN A 92 -12.83 -12.70 9.22
CA ASN A 92 -12.17 -12.44 7.94
C ASN A 92 -12.79 -11.28 7.17
N ASP A 93 -13.80 -10.62 7.73
CA ASP A 93 -14.52 -9.50 7.12
C ASP A 93 -15.05 -9.84 5.71
N ILE A 94 -15.55 -11.07 5.54
CA ILE A 94 -15.93 -11.60 4.22
C ILE A 94 -17.16 -10.89 3.66
N GLU A 95 -18.08 -10.47 4.53
CA GLU A 95 -19.31 -9.79 4.13
C GLU A 95 -18.99 -8.48 3.40
N ASN A 96 -18.14 -7.65 4.02
CA ASN A 96 -17.70 -6.39 3.43
C ASN A 96 -16.87 -6.61 2.15
N LYS A 97 -15.99 -7.61 2.13
CA LYS A 97 -15.15 -7.92 0.95
C LYS A 97 -15.97 -8.37 -0.25
N LEU A 98 -16.96 -9.26 -0.04
CA LEU A 98 -17.80 -9.75 -1.12
C LEU A 98 -18.76 -8.66 -1.62
N ASN A 99 -19.36 -7.88 -0.71
CA ASN A 99 -20.23 -6.77 -1.09
C ASN A 99 -19.44 -5.67 -1.84
N ARG A 100 -18.20 -5.40 -1.41
CA ARG A 100 -17.31 -4.48 -2.12
C ARG A 100 -16.94 -5.00 -3.51
N LEU A 101 -16.59 -6.27 -3.63
CA LEU A 101 -16.31 -6.89 -4.92
C LEU A 101 -17.52 -6.83 -5.86
N ASP A 102 -18.73 -7.08 -5.34
CA ASP A 102 -19.96 -6.98 -6.13
C ASP A 102 -20.23 -5.55 -6.60
N ARG A 103 -19.98 -4.53 -5.75
CA ARG A 103 -20.01 -3.11 -6.17
C ARG A 103 -18.96 -2.80 -7.24
N ASP A 104 -17.72 -3.24 -7.05
CA ASP A 104 -16.62 -2.99 -7.98
C ASP A 104 -16.90 -3.61 -9.36
N VAL A 105 -17.51 -4.82 -9.39
CA VAL A 105 -17.95 -5.48 -10.63
C VAL A 105 -19.13 -4.76 -11.28
N LEU A 106 -20.16 -4.36 -10.51
CA LEU A 106 -21.33 -3.65 -11.04
C LEU A 106 -20.95 -2.30 -11.65
N GLU A 107 -20.02 -1.59 -11.01
CA GLU A 107 -19.56 -0.27 -11.45
C GLU A 107 -18.51 -0.36 -12.57
N ASN A 108 -18.19 -1.56 -13.08
CA ASN A 108 -17.10 -1.81 -14.03
C ASN A 108 -15.79 -1.11 -13.61
N ARG A 109 -15.55 -1.03 -12.30
CA ARG A 109 -14.30 -0.48 -11.78
C ARG A 109 -13.21 -1.52 -12.04
N THR A 110 -12.49 -1.37 -13.14
CA THR A 110 -11.12 -1.90 -13.23
C THR A 110 -10.36 -1.29 -12.06
N SER A 111 -9.88 -2.13 -11.15
CA SER A 111 -9.08 -1.70 -10.01
C SER A 111 -7.94 -0.81 -10.52
N PHE A 112 -8.00 0.48 -10.23
CA PHE A 112 -6.87 1.39 -10.46
C PHE A 112 -5.64 1.00 -9.64
N ARG A 113 -5.81 0.06 -8.70
CA ARG A 113 -4.74 -0.54 -7.87
C ARG A 113 -4.46 -1.97 -8.30
N ASP A 114 -4.36 -2.20 -9.59
CA ASP A 114 -3.85 -3.47 -10.08
C ASP A 114 -2.33 -3.49 -9.86
N VAL A 115 -1.86 -4.29 -8.91
CA VAL A 115 -0.44 -4.51 -8.66
C VAL A 115 0.27 -5.24 -9.81
N THR A 116 -0.45 -5.63 -10.86
CA THR A 116 0.12 -6.08 -12.14
C THR A 116 0.15 -5.00 -13.22
N SER A 117 -0.52 -3.85 -13.01
CA SER A 117 -0.43 -2.69 -13.90
C SER A 117 0.92 -1.99 -13.73
N LYS A 118 1.64 -1.86 -14.85
CA LYS A 118 2.93 -1.16 -14.91
C LYS A 118 2.78 0.32 -14.59
N GLU A 119 1.68 0.92 -15.01
CA GLU A 119 1.33 2.32 -14.76
C GLU A 119 1.13 2.58 -13.27
N TYR A 120 0.38 1.71 -12.57
CA TYR A 120 0.15 1.83 -11.14
C TYR A 120 1.44 1.62 -10.31
N ILE A 121 2.26 0.63 -10.71
CA ILE A 121 3.58 0.41 -10.09
C ILE A 121 4.44 1.66 -10.26
N LYS A 122 4.47 2.24 -11.47
CA LYS A 122 5.21 3.46 -11.76
C LYS A 122 4.73 4.64 -10.91
N GLU A 123 3.42 4.82 -10.77
CA GLU A 123 2.84 5.86 -9.91
C GLU A 123 3.28 5.72 -8.45
N ILE A 124 3.27 4.50 -7.90
CA ILE A 124 3.76 4.23 -6.53
C ILE A 124 5.24 4.62 -6.41
N PHE A 125 6.10 4.13 -7.30
CA PHE A 125 7.53 4.47 -7.26
C PHE A 125 7.78 5.97 -7.43
N GLU A 126 7.04 6.63 -8.33
CA GLU A 126 7.12 8.08 -8.50
C GLU A 126 6.68 8.82 -7.24
N SER A 127 5.64 8.37 -6.54
CA SER A 127 5.20 9.00 -5.28
C SER A 127 6.30 9.01 -4.20
N TYR A 128 7.14 7.96 -4.13
CA TYR A 128 8.27 7.91 -3.21
C TYR A 128 9.44 8.81 -3.62
N LEU A 129 9.55 9.14 -4.91
CA LEU A 129 10.65 9.91 -5.49
C LEU A 129 10.35 11.41 -5.62
N VAL A 130 9.07 11.80 -5.65
CA VAL A 130 8.64 13.19 -5.87
C VAL A 130 9.24 14.13 -4.82
N ASP A 131 9.13 13.81 -3.53
CA ASP A 131 9.64 14.68 -2.47
C ASP A 131 11.16 14.87 -2.55
N THR A 132 11.89 13.82 -2.90
CA THR A 132 13.34 13.89 -3.11
C THR A 132 13.68 14.76 -4.33
N LYS A 133 12.95 14.62 -5.43
CA LYS A 133 13.14 15.43 -6.63
C LYS A 133 12.87 16.91 -6.36
N VAL A 134 11.80 17.22 -5.63
CA VAL A 134 11.46 18.61 -5.23
C VAL A 134 12.61 19.22 -4.42
N LYS A 135 13.12 18.51 -3.40
CA LYS A 135 14.27 18.98 -2.61
C LYS A 135 15.51 19.25 -3.45
N TYR A 136 15.79 18.40 -4.45
CA TYR A 136 16.91 18.62 -5.35
C TYR A 136 16.70 19.84 -6.26
N ILE A 137 15.48 20.04 -6.74
CA ILE A 137 15.13 21.24 -7.52
C ILE A 137 15.35 22.50 -6.68
N ASP A 138 14.82 22.53 -5.46
CA ASP A 138 14.98 23.67 -4.54
C ASP A 138 16.46 23.97 -4.27
N TYR A 139 17.28 22.93 -4.04
CA TYR A 139 18.72 23.09 -3.84
C TYR A 139 19.42 23.68 -5.07
N ILE A 140 19.08 23.21 -6.27
CA ILE A 140 19.64 23.72 -7.52
C ILE A 140 19.23 25.19 -7.73
N GLU A 141 17.97 25.53 -7.45
CA GLU A 141 17.47 26.90 -7.58
C GLU A 141 18.16 27.86 -6.62
N GLU A 142 18.35 27.48 -5.35
CA GLU A 142 19.05 28.33 -4.38
C GLU A 142 20.52 28.51 -4.78
N THR A 143 21.22 27.44 -5.17
CA THR A 143 22.61 27.51 -5.62
C THR A 143 22.76 28.40 -6.87
N LYS A 144 21.80 28.32 -7.80
CA LYS A 144 21.76 29.17 -8.99
C LYS A 144 21.59 30.65 -8.60
N LYS A 145 20.73 30.95 -7.63
CA LYS A 145 20.49 32.30 -7.14
C LYS A 145 21.73 32.88 -6.45
N GLU A 146 22.39 32.11 -5.60
CA GLU A 146 23.65 32.49 -4.97
C GLU A 146 24.74 32.78 -6.00
N ALA A 147 24.88 31.93 -7.02
CA ALA A 147 25.83 32.14 -8.11
C ALA A 147 25.55 33.43 -8.89
N LEU A 148 24.27 33.73 -9.17
CA LEU A 148 23.88 34.96 -9.86
C LEU A 148 24.22 36.21 -9.03
N GLU A 149 23.97 36.19 -7.72
CA GLU A 149 24.32 37.32 -6.85
C GLU A 149 25.84 37.51 -6.78
N ARG A 150 26.61 36.42 -6.72
CA ARG A 150 28.07 36.48 -6.75
C ARG A 150 28.60 37.03 -8.07
N ILE A 151 28.02 36.65 -9.21
CA ILE A 151 28.35 37.22 -10.52
C ILE A 151 28.08 38.72 -10.54
N LYS A 152 26.96 39.16 -9.97
CA LYS A 152 26.61 40.58 -9.91
C LYS A 152 27.60 41.39 -9.08
N ILE A 153 28.02 40.86 -7.93
CA ILE A 153 29.06 41.48 -7.09
C ILE A 153 30.38 41.59 -7.86
N LEU A 154 30.85 40.49 -8.45
CA LEU A 154 32.10 40.46 -9.20
C LEU A 154 32.09 41.40 -10.41
N LYS A 155 30.95 41.54 -11.10
CA LYS A 155 30.80 42.53 -12.19
C LYS A 155 30.97 43.96 -11.67
N GLY A 156 30.38 44.30 -10.53
CA GLY A 156 30.54 45.62 -9.92
C GLY A 156 31.99 45.89 -9.47
N GLU A 157 32.68 44.89 -8.93
CA GLU A 157 34.10 44.99 -8.60
C GLU A 157 34.97 45.19 -9.84
N LEU A 158 34.68 44.45 -10.92
CA LEU A 158 35.38 44.58 -12.20
C LEU A 158 35.21 45.96 -12.81
N GLU A 159 34.00 46.52 -12.79
CA GLU A 159 33.73 47.87 -13.28
C GLU A 159 34.52 48.93 -12.51
N LYS A 160 34.54 48.84 -11.16
CA LYS A 160 35.33 49.74 -10.32
C LYS A 160 36.83 49.65 -10.62
N ALA A 161 37.37 48.44 -10.66
CA ALA A 161 38.79 48.23 -10.96
C ALA A 161 39.16 48.72 -12.37
N THR A 162 38.27 48.55 -13.35
CA THR A 162 38.48 49.03 -14.71
C THR A 162 38.53 50.55 -14.76
N GLU A 163 37.65 51.22 -14.02
CA GLU A 163 37.62 52.68 -13.94
C GLU A 163 38.84 53.26 -13.21
N GLU A 164 39.25 52.64 -12.10
CA GLU A 164 40.49 53.01 -11.41
C GLU A 164 41.70 52.88 -12.33
N LEU A 165 41.79 51.79 -13.09
CA LEU A 165 42.88 51.56 -14.03
C LEU A 165 42.87 52.61 -15.16
N ARG A 166 41.68 53.01 -15.66
CA ARG A 166 41.54 54.11 -16.62
C ARG A 166 42.09 55.42 -16.06
N LEU A 167 41.69 55.79 -14.85
CA LEU A 167 42.16 57.02 -14.18
C LEU A 167 43.67 56.99 -13.93
N LEU A 168 44.22 55.85 -13.51
CA LEU A 168 45.67 55.69 -13.33
C LEU A 168 46.43 55.84 -14.66
N ARG A 169 45.90 55.29 -15.76
CA ARG A 169 46.50 55.46 -17.10
C ARG A 169 46.51 56.92 -17.54
N GLU A 170 45.40 57.61 -17.38
CA GLU A 170 45.31 59.05 -17.72
C GLU A 170 46.31 59.87 -16.91
N ARG A 171 46.43 59.58 -15.61
CA ARG A 171 47.40 60.24 -14.74
C ARG A 171 48.85 59.93 -15.12
N ASN A 172 49.16 58.68 -15.48
CA ASN A 172 50.50 58.31 -15.94
C ASN A 172 50.87 59.05 -17.23
N VAL A 173 49.96 59.13 -18.21
CA VAL A 173 50.20 59.89 -19.46
C VAL A 173 50.50 61.36 -19.17
N LEU A 174 49.77 61.98 -18.22
CA LEU A 174 50.03 63.36 -17.82
C LEU A 174 51.42 63.53 -17.20
N PHE A 175 51.84 62.61 -16.34
CA PHE A 175 53.17 62.64 -15.75
C PHE A 175 54.27 62.39 -16.79
N ASP A 176 54.10 61.41 -17.68
CA ASP A 176 55.05 61.12 -18.75
C ASP A 176 55.26 62.34 -19.66
N ASN A 177 54.18 63.02 -20.03
CA ASN A 177 54.25 64.28 -20.78
C ASN A 177 54.99 65.38 -20.00
N ALA A 178 54.67 65.56 -18.71
CA ALA A 178 55.35 66.55 -17.87
C ALA A 178 56.85 66.26 -17.70
N TYR A 179 57.23 64.99 -17.56
CA TYR A 179 58.63 64.57 -17.52
C TYR A 179 59.33 64.82 -18.86
N SER A 180 58.68 64.48 -19.98
CA SER A 180 59.22 64.74 -21.33
C SER A 180 59.44 66.24 -21.56
N ASP A 181 58.50 67.10 -21.14
CA ASP A 181 58.62 68.55 -21.22
C ASP A 181 59.79 69.07 -20.37
N MET A 182 59.96 68.55 -19.14
CA MET A 182 61.08 68.91 -18.28
C MET A 182 62.42 68.49 -18.89
N ILE A 183 62.51 67.28 -19.44
CA ILE A 183 63.73 66.79 -20.12
C ILE A 183 64.06 67.67 -21.33
N THR A 184 63.05 68.05 -22.11
CA THR A 184 63.23 68.91 -23.29
C THR A 184 63.75 70.29 -22.88
N LYS A 185 63.11 70.94 -21.90
CA LYS A 185 63.55 72.23 -21.34
C LYS A 185 64.96 72.17 -20.77
N PHE A 186 65.30 71.11 -20.04
CA PHE A 186 66.65 70.91 -19.51
C PHE A 186 67.68 70.78 -20.64
N THR A 187 67.37 69.97 -21.65
CA THR A 187 68.26 69.77 -22.81
C THR A 187 68.49 71.07 -23.59
N GLU A 188 67.45 71.89 -23.77
CA GLU A 188 67.55 73.21 -24.38
C GLU A 188 68.43 74.16 -23.55
N ALA A 189 68.25 74.19 -22.22
CA ALA A 189 69.07 74.99 -21.33
C ALA A 189 70.56 74.60 -21.39
N VAL A 190 70.86 73.30 -21.42
CA VAL A 190 72.24 72.79 -21.57
C VAL A 190 72.84 73.18 -22.93
N LYS A 191 72.08 73.06 -24.03
CA LYS A 191 72.54 73.48 -25.36
C LYS A 191 72.82 74.99 -25.43
N ASN A 192 71.96 75.80 -24.84
CA ASN A 192 72.13 77.26 -24.80
C ASN A 192 73.29 77.69 -23.90
N GLY A 193 73.62 76.92 -22.87
CA GLY A 193 74.80 77.13 -22.01
C GLY A 193 76.13 76.77 -22.68
N ASN A 194 76.16 75.74 -23.54
CA ASN A 194 77.36 75.31 -24.26
C ASN A 194 77.69 76.14 -25.52
N ASN A 195 76.78 77.02 -25.97
CA ASN A 195 76.97 77.93 -27.12
C ASN A 195 77.34 79.37 -26.70
N ARG A 196 77.73 79.58 -25.43
CA ARG A 196 78.33 80.81 -24.90
C ARG A 196 79.76 80.55 -24.50
#